data_AF-Q6Y678-F1
#
_entry.id   AF-Q6Y678-F1
#
_cell.length_a   1.000
_cell.length_b   1.000
_cell.length_c   1.000
_cell.angle_alpha   90.00
_cell.angle_beta   90.00
_cell.angle_gamma   90.00
#
_symmetry.space_group_name_H-M   'P 1'
#
loop_
_entity.id
_entity.type
_entity.pdbx_description
1 polymer ?
#
loop_
_entity_poly.entity_id
_entity_poly.type
_entity_poly.pdbx_seq_one_letter_code
_entity_poly.pdbx_strand_id
1 'polypeptide(L)'
;EGVAKVATKKTKKATESINNRLQLVMKSGKYTLGYKTTLKSLRSGKGKLVIIANNCPPLRKSEIEYYAMLSKTGVHHYTGNNVDLG
;
A
#
# COMPACT_ATOMS: atom_id res chain seq x y z
N GLU A 1 -18.86 -9.85 -23.96
CA GLU A 1 -17.43 -10.07 -23.64
C GLU A 1 -16.53 -8.81 -23.67
N GLY A 2 -16.96 -7.64 -24.16
CA GLY A 2 -16.10 -6.44 -24.24
C GLY A 2 -15.79 -5.72 -22.92
N VAL A 3 -16.61 -5.89 -21.87
CA VAL A 3 -16.50 -5.11 -20.62
C VAL A 3 -15.34 -5.58 -19.73
N ALA A 4 -15.09 -6.90 -19.66
CA ALA A 4 -14.03 -7.47 -18.82
C ALA A 4 -12.61 -7.09 -19.29
N LYS A 5 -12.40 -6.94 -20.60
CA LYS A 5 -11.11 -6.57 -21.21
C LYS A 5 -10.73 -5.11 -20.98
N VAL A 6 -11.72 -4.22 -20.88
CA VAL A 6 -11.51 -2.78 -20.61
C VAL A 6 -11.23 -2.53 -19.13
N ALA A 7 -11.94 -3.22 -18.22
CA ALA A 7 -11.71 -3.12 -16.78
C ALA A 7 -10.31 -3.59 -16.38
N THR A 8 -9.87 -4.75 -16.90
CA THR A 8 -8.53 -5.29 -16.64
C THR A 8 -7.41 -4.39 -17.18
N LYS A 9 -7.60 -3.74 -18.34
CA LYS A 9 -6.61 -2.80 -18.91
C LYS A 9 -6.48 -1.52 -18.07
N LYS A 10 -7.58 -1.02 -17.49
CA LYS A 10 -7.56 0.12 -16.56
C LYS A 10 -6.83 -0.21 -15.26
N THR A 11 -7.08 -1.39 -14.68
CA THR A 11 -6.41 -1.83 -13.45
C THR A 11 -4.90 -1.97 -13.66
N LYS A 12 -4.45 -2.57 -14.78
CA LYS A 12 -3.02 -2.67 -15.10
C LYS A 12 -2.32 -1.31 -15.23
N LYS A 13 -2.98 -0.32 -15.84
CA LYS A 13 -2.43 1.05 -15.96
C LYS A 13 -2.33 1.74 -14.59
N ALA A 14 -3.29 1.51 -13.69
CA ALA A 14 -3.25 2.05 -12.33
C ALA A 14 -2.12 1.41 -11.49
N THR A 15 -1.87 0.11 -11.66
CA THR A 15 -0.78 -0.58 -10.97
C THR A 15 0.60 -0.13 -11.45
N GLU A 16 0.78 0.12 -12.75
CA GLU A 16 2.03 0.74 -13.25
C GLU A 16 2.21 2.15 -12.69
N SER A 17 1.13 2.94 -12.59
CA SER A 17 1.22 4.29 -12.05
C SER A 17 1.62 4.33 -10.58
N ILE A 18 1.20 3.37 -9.74
CA ILE A 18 1.61 3.36 -8.32
C ILE A 18 3.07 2.93 -8.18
N ASN A 19 3.56 2.00 -9.00
CA ASN A 19 4.95 1.56 -8.99
C ASN A 19 5.91 2.69 -9.35
N ASN A 20 5.60 3.48 -10.37
CA ASN A 20 6.39 4.66 -10.74
C ASN A 20 6.45 5.69 -9.60
N ARG A 21 5.34 5.91 -8.90
CA ARG A 21 5.30 6.81 -7.73
C ARG A 21 6.10 6.24 -6.56
N LEU A 22 6.04 4.93 -6.35
CA LEU A 22 6.77 4.25 -5.28
C LEU A 22 8.29 4.34 -5.51
N GLN A 23 8.76 4.15 -6.74
CA GLN A 23 10.18 4.31 -7.10
C GLN A 23 10.71 5.70 -6.72
N LEU A 24 9.92 6.76 -6.94
CA LEU A 24 10.30 8.12 -6.56
C LEU A 24 10.39 8.27 -5.03
N VAL A 25 9.43 7.71 -4.28
CA VAL A 25 9.44 7.71 -2.82
C VAL A 25 10.64 6.93 -2.27
N MET A 26 11.04 5.82 -2.90
CA MET A 26 12.21 5.06 -2.50
C MET A 26 13.52 5.83 -2.74
N LYS A 27 13.59 6.64 -3.81
CA LYS A 27 14.78 7.42 -4.16
C LYS A 27 15.01 8.63 -3.24
N SER A 28 13.96 9.38 -2.90
CA SER A 28 14.11 10.67 -2.20
C SER A 28 13.08 10.93 -1.10
N GLY A 29 12.13 10.01 -0.91
CA GLY A 29 11.10 10.11 0.12
C GLY A 29 11.52 9.54 1.46
N LYS A 30 10.74 9.88 2.50
CA LYS A 30 10.84 9.22 3.82
C LYS A 30 9.84 8.08 3.85
N TYR A 31 10.33 6.87 4.10
CA TYR A 31 9.50 5.67 4.21
C TYR A 31 9.98 4.80 5.37
N THR A 32 9.12 3.89 5.81
CA THR A 32 9.44 2.82 6.76
C THR A 32 8.84 1.54 6.23
N LEU A 33 9.61 0.45 6.23
CA LEU A 33 9.14 -0.86 5.79
C LEU A 33 9.02 -1.81 6.97
N GLY A 34 8.01 -2.68 6.93
CA GLY A 34 7.77 -3.72 7.93
C GLY A 34 6.66 -3.39 8.93
N TYR A 35 5.98 -4.44 9.41
CA TYR A 35 4.79 -4.30 10.25
C TYR A 35 5.02 -3.52 11.56
N LYS A 36 6.07 -3.84 12.33
CA LYS A 36 6.34 -3.19 13.63
C LYS A 36 6.62 -1.69 13.52
N THR A 37 7.40 -1.30 12.52
CA THR A 37 7.79 0.10 12.26
C THR A 37 6.63 0.89 11.67
N THR A 38 5.83 0.29 10.79
CA THR A 38 4.59 0.89 10.28
C THR A 38 3.61 1.19 11.41
N LEU A 39 3.37 0.26 12.33
CA LEU A 39 2.51 0.51 13.50
C LEU A 39 3.05 1.64 14.40
N LYS A 40 4.37 1.72 14.59
CA LYS A 40 4.99 2.84 15.33
C LYS A 40 4.80 4.18 14.61
N SER A 41 4.92 4.19 13.28
CA SER A 41 4.71 5.38 12.45
C SER A 41 3.25 5.86 12.49
N LEU A 42 2.30 4.93 12.43
CA LEU A 42 0.87 5.21 12.55
C LEU A 42 0.50 5.76 13.93
N ARG A 43 0.97 5.13 15.02
CA ARG A 43 0.73 5.62 16.39
C ARG A 43 1.32 7.00 16.66
N SER A 44 2.42 7.34 15.99
CA SER A 44 3.05 8.66 16.13
C SER A 44 2.48 9.72 15.16
N GLY A 45 1.50 9.37 14.33
CA GLY A 45 0.88 10.28 13.37
C GLY A 45 1.82 10.73 12.23
N LYS A 46 2.96 10.05 12.05
CA LYS A 46 3.96 10.40 11.02
C LYS A 46 3.63 9.78 9.66
N GLY A 47 2.81 8.73 9.63
CA GLY A 47 2.39 8.05 8.42
C GLY A 47 1.38 8.85 7.60
N LYS A 48 1.69 9.12 6.33
CA LYS A 48 0.77 9.80 5.38
C LYS A 48 0.02 8.84 4.46
N LEU A 49 0.63 7.70 4.16
CA LEU A 49 0.08 6.65 3.32
C LEU A 49 0.63 5.30 3.80
N VAL A 50 -0.22 4.27 3.83
CA VAL A 50 0.17 2.88 4.04
C VAL A 50 -0.12 2.08 2.79
N ILE A 51 0.83 1.25 2.37
CA ILE A 51 0.68 0.32 1.26
C ILE A 51 0.71 -1.09 1.83
N ILE A 52 -0.29 -1.91 1.52
CA ILE A 52 -0.43 -3.28 2.02
C ILE A 52 -0.34 -4.26 0.85
N ALA A 53 0.61 -5.18 0.88
CA ALA A 53 0.73 -6.26 -0.10
C ALA A 53 -0.48 -7.20 -0.08
N ASN A 54 -0.76 -7.85 -1.20
CA ASN A 54 -1.92 -8.74 -1.35
C ASN A 54 -1.89 -9.96 -0.41
N ASN A 55 -0.71 -10.44 -0.05
CA ASN A 55 -0.47 -11.65 0.74
C ASN A 55 -0.20 -11.34 2.22
N CYS A 56 -0.48 -10.10 2.66
CA CYS A 56 -0.43 -9.76 4.07
C CYS A 56 -1.45 -10.61 4.87
N PRO A 57 -1.04 -11.30 5.96
CA PRO A 57 -1.97 -12.10 6.74
C PRO A 57 -3.18 -11.29 7.22
N PRO A 58 -4.40 -11.83 7.15
CA PRO A 58 -5.64 -11.09 7.41
C PRO A 58 -5.62 -10.33 8.74
N LEU A 59 -5.15 -10.96 9.82
CA LEU A 59 -5.09 -10.33 11.14
C LEU A 59 -4.19 -9.08 11.15
N ARG A 60 -3.02 -9.14 10.51
CA ARG A 60 -2.10 -7.99 10.43
C ARG A 60 -2.66 -6.90 9.52
N LYS A 61 -3.33 -7.30 8.42
CA LYS A 61 -3.98 -6.37 7.51
C LYS A 61 -5.07 -5.58 8.24
N SER A 62 -5.99 -6.26 8.93
CA SER A 62 -7.06 -5.62 9.70
C SER A 62 -6.52 -4.70 10.80
N GLU A 63 -5.45 -5.11 11.48
CA GLU A 63 -4.82 -4.28 12.51
C GLU A 63 -4.19 -3.01 11.92
N ILE A 64 -3.44 -3.13 10.81
CA ILE A 64 -2.86 -1.96 10.12
C ILE A 64 -3.97 -1.00 9.67
N GLU A 65 -5.04 -1.52 9.06
CA GLU A 65 -6.19 -0.73 8.60
C GLU A 65 -6.87 -0.01 9.76
N TYR A 66 -7.04 -0.68 10.90
CA TYR A 66 -7.60 -0.08 12.11
C TYR A 66 -6.76 1.09 12.62
N TYR A 67 -5.42 0.91 12.72
CA TYR A 67 -4.55 2.01 13.12
C TYR A 67 -4.49 3.14 12.09
N ALA A 68 -4.55 2.82 10.80
CA ALA A 68 -4.62 3.81 9.72
C ALA A 68 -5.92 4.62 9.81
N MET A 69 -7.06 3.99 10.11
CA MET A 69 -8.33 4.66 10.36
C MET A 69 -8.25 5.63 11.54
N LEU A 70 -7.70 5.18 12.68
CA LEU A 70 -7.54 6.04 13.87
C LEU A 70 -6.64 7.25 13.61
N SER A 71 -5.57 7.06 12.83
CA SER A 71 -4.62 8.13 12.47
C SER A 71 -5.03 8.96 11.25
N LYS A 72 -6.18 8.64 10.63
CA LYS A 72 -6.66 9.24 9.37
C LYS A 72 -5.62 9.14 8.24
N THR A 73 -4.82 8.08 8.25
CA THR A 73 -3.81 7.79 7.23
C THR A 73 -4.47 7.04 6.07
N GLY A 74 -4.15 7.42 4.83
CA GLY A 74 -4.65 6.72 3.65
C GLY A 74 -4.11 5.29 3.56
N VAL A 75 -4.93 4.35 3.08
CA VAL A 75 -4.52 2.95 2.84
C VAL A 75 -4.67 2.63 1.35
N HIS A 76 -3.63 2.05 0.77
CA HIS A 76 -3.63 1.55 -0.60
C HIS A 76 -3.35 0.05 -0.61
N HIS A 77 -4.31 -0.74 -1.07
CA HIS A 77 -4.11 -2.17 -1.29
C HIS A 77 -3.30 -2.38 -2.55
N TYR A 78 -2.08 -2.85 -2.40
CA TYR A 78 -1.23 -3.22 -3.52
C TYR A 78 -1.66 -4.58 -4.07
N THR A 79 -1.73 -4.68 -5.40
CA THR A 79 -2.17 -5.88 -6.09
C THR A 79 -1.11 -6.98 -6.10
N GLY A 80 0.17 -6.62 -5.98
CA GLY A 80 1.29 -7.55 -5.90
C GLY A 80 1.53 -8.10 -4.51
N ASN A 81 2.38 -9.10 -4.41
CA ASN A 81 2.80 -9.71 -3.15
C ASN A 81 3.91 -8.87 -2.47
N ASN A 82 4.42 -9.36 -1.34
CA ASN A 82 5.49 -8.72 -0.59
C ASN A 82 6.84 -8.65 -1.34
N VAL A 83 7.10 -9.58 -2.27
CA VAL A 83 8.30 -9.56 -3.13
C VAL A 83 8.15 -8.51 -4.23
N ASP A 84 6.95 -8.36 -4.79
CA ASP A 84 6.66 -7.34 -5.81
C ASP A 84 6.64 -5.91 -5.24
N LEU A 85 6.48 -5.78 -3.91
CA LEU A 85 6.38 -4.51 -3.19
C LEU A 85 7.73 -4.06 -2.60
N GLY A 86 8.63 -5.00 -2.30
CA GLY A 86 9.93 -4.76 -1.68
C GLY A 86 11.03 -4.58 -2.70
#